data_AF-B8FDH8-F1
#
_entry.id   AF-B8FDH8-F1
#
_cell.length_a   1.000
_cell.length_b   1.000
_cell.length_c   1.000
_cell.angle_alpha   90.00
_cell.angle_beta   90.00
_cell.angle_gamma   90.00
#
_symmetry.space_group_name_H-M   'P 1'
#
loop_
_entity.id
_entity.type
_entity.pdbx_description
1 polymer ?
#
loop_
_entity_poly.entity_id
_entity_poly.type
_entity_poly.pdbx_seq_one_letter_code
_entity_poly.pdbx_strand_id
1 'polypeptide(L)'
;MIATMYTLDRKDCKALGLKDVYGVHKAVYNLFPENNGQGRDFLFADKGGDWNGRKILILSHREPIQPRHGAIDCREVPAAFLDWDYYGFEVVLNPVRRDNASRKLIPVRGRENLHEWFLKKAPGLGFEVEPHSLQVSRMGVEAYAKDGTMRTHNTATFIGKLRVIDPNAFKKSFAQGIGRAKAFGFGLLQLVPLTSDIQ
;
A
#
# COMPACT_ATOMS: atom_id res chain seq x y z
N MET A 1 0.64 3.24 16.23
CA MET A 1 -0.12 3.17 14.95
C MET A 1 -1.14 2.06 15.08
N ILE A 2 -2.24 2.11 14.33
CA ILE A 2 -3.31 1.12 14.41
C ILE A 2 -3.40 0.39 13.07
N ALA A 3 -3.33 -0.94 13.12
CA ALA A 3 -3.65 -1.80 11.99
C ALA A 3 -5.13 -2.18 12.08
N THR A 4 -5.89 -1.88 11.03
CA THR A 4 -7.31 -2.26 10.93
C THR A 4 -7.49 -3.23 9.77
N MET A 5 -8.14 -4.36 10.03
CA MET A 5 -8.67 -5.24 8.99
C MET A 5 -10.14 -4.89 8.75
N TYR A 6 -10.44 -4.31 7.58
CA TYR A 6 -11.81 -4.03 7.16
C TYR A 6 -12.32 -5.15 6.27
N THR A 7 -13.31 -5.90 6.77
CA THR A 7 -13.90 -7.06 6.11
C THR A 7 -15.30 -6.74 5.62
N LEU A 8 -15.56 -7.02 4.34
CA LEU A 8 -16.79 -6.68 3.65
C LEU A 8 -17.35 -7.91 2.97
N ASP A 9 -18.60 -8.27 3.26
CA ASP A 9 -19.25 -9.34 2.52
C ASP A 9 -19.72 -8.86 1.13
N ARG A 10 -20.35 -9.74 0.35
CA ARG A 10 -20.87 -9.39 -0.98
C ARG A 10 -21.95 -8.32 -0.95
N LYS A 11 -22.83 -8.32 0.06
CA LYS A 11 -23.91 -7.33 0.21
C LYS A 11 -23.31 -5.96 0.54
N ASP A 12 -22.31 -5.91 1.41
CA ASP A 12 -21.57 -4.70 1.75
C ASP A 12 -20.87 -4.12 0.52
N CYS A 13 -20.15 -4.97 -0.22
CA CYS A 13 -19.46 -4.57 -1.45
C CYS A 13 -20.44 -3.97 -2.49
N LYS A 14 -21.64 -4.55 -2.61
CA LYS A 14 -22.71 -4.02 -3.47
C LYS A 14 -23.23 -2.68 -2.94
N ALA A 15 -23.51 -2.57 -1.65
CA ALA A 15 -24.03 -1.36 -1.02
C ALA A 15 -23.05 -0.17 -1.12
N LEU A 16 -21.76 -0.45 -0.97
CA LEU A 16 -20.69 0.55 -1.08
C LEU A 16 -20.24 0.82 -2.54
N GLY A 17 -20.72 0.01 -3.50
CA GLY A 17 -20.37 0.17 -4.92
C GLY A 17 -18.88 -0.09 -5.20
N LEU A 18 -18.30 -1.13 -4.60
CA LEU A 18 -16.88 -1.49 -4.72
C LEU A 18 -16.56 -2.19 -6.05
N LYS A 19 -16.72 -1.46 -7.15
CA LYS A 19 -16.50 -1.94 -8.53
C LYS A 19 -15.08 -1.69 -9.04
N ASP A 20 -14.39 -0.70 -8.48
CA ASP A 20 -13.08 -0.25 -8.91
C ASP A 20 -12.28 0.34 -7.72
N VAL A 21 -11.05 0.79 -8.00
CA VAL A 21 -10.17 1.44 -7.02
C VAL A 21 -10.77 2.71 -6.40
N TYR A 22 -11.70 3.39 -7.11
CA TYR A 22 -12.35 4.59 -6.58
C TYR A 22 -13.46 4.25 -5.59
N GLY A 23 -14.20 3.17 -5.83
CA GLY A 23 -15.13 2.60 -4.85
C GLY A 23 -14.42 2.25 -3.55
N VAL A 24 -13.29 1.54 -3.63
CA VAL A 24 -12.47 1.17 -2.47
C VAL A 24 -11.94 2.43 -1.76
N HIS A 25 -11.40 3.39 -2.51
CA HIS A 25 -10.97 4.68 -1.98
C HIS A 25 -12.07 5.36 -1.16
N LYS A 26 -13.29 5.48 -1.71
CA LYS A 26 -14.42 6.10 -0.99
C LYS A 26 -14.78 5.35 0.29
N ALA A 27 -14.84 4.01 0.23
CA ALA A 27 -15.19 3.21 1.40
C ALA A 27 -14.18 3.36 2.54
N VAL A 28 -12.87 3.40 2.23
CA VAL A 28 -11.84 3.63 3.26
C VAL A 28 -11.89 5.06 3.78
N TYR A 29 -12.00 6.07 2.90
CA TYR A 29 -12.03 7.48 3.32
C TYR A 29 -13.22 7.79 4.23
N ASN A 30 -14.36 7.12 4.04
CA ASN A 30 -15.52 7.26 4.92
C ASN A 30 -15.26 6.78 6.36
N LEU A 31 -14.29 5.90 6.59
CA LEU A 31 -13.86 5.50 7.94
C LEU A 31 -13.05 6.60 8.64
N PHE A 32 -12.53 7.57 7.88
CA PHE A 32 -11.60 8.59 8.35
C PHE A 32 -12.09 9.97 7.90
N PRO A 33 -13.22 10.47 8.44
CA PRO A 33 -13.73 11.80 8.11
C PRO A 33 -12.66 12.87 8.36
N GLU A 34 -12.68 13.95 7.57
CA GLU A 34 -11.69 15.02 7.65
C GLU A 34 -11.66 15.65 9.04
N ASN A 35 -10.45 15.94 9.53
CA ASN A 35 -10.25 16.56 10.83
C ASN A 35 -9.52 17.90 10.64
N ASN A 36 -10.28 18.99 10.60
CA ASN A 36 -9.79 20.39 10.63
C ASN A 36 -8.58 20.69 9.72
N GLY A 37 -8.63 20.24 8.45
CA GLY A 37 -7.59 20.55 7.46
C GLY A 37 -6.30 19.73 7.57
N GLN A 38 -6.23 18.75 8.48
CA GLN A 38 -5.12 17.79 8.48
C GLN A 38 -5.22 16.86 7.26
N GLY A 39 -4.09 16.64 6.58
CA GLY A 39 -4.01 15.73 5.44
C GLY A 39 -4.22 14.27 5.84
N ARG A 40 -4.25 13.39 4.83
CA ARG A 40 -4.45 11.94 5.02
C ARG A 40 -3.40 11.33 5.96
N ASP A 41 -3.86 10.73 7.05
CA ASP A 41 -3.10 10.13 8.15
C ASP A 41 -3.22 8.59 8.22
N PHE A 42 -3.65 7.98 7.11
CA PHE A 42 -3.78 6.53 6.96
C PHE A 42 -3.27 6.05 5.60
N LEU A 43 -2.92 4.78 5.53
CA LEU A 43 -2.58 4.00 4.34
C LEU A 43 -3.51 2.80 4.27
N PHE A 44 -3.71 2.26 3.08
CA PHE A 44 -4.44 1.01 2.94
C PHE A 44 -3.90 0.17 1.78
N ALA A 45 -4.14 -1.13 1.86
CA ALA A 45 -3.91 -2.10 0.80
C ALA A 45 -5.18 -2.93 0.61
N ASP A 46 -5.71 -2.90 -0.60
CA ASP A 46 -6.83 -3.75 -0.99
C ASP A 46 -6.30 -5.18 -1.21
N LYS A 47 -6.75 -6.13 -0.39
CA LYS A 47 -6.34 -7.53 -0.51
C LYS A 47 -7.16 -8.29 -1.56
N GLY A 48 -8.07 -7.60 -2.25
CA GLY A 48 -8.96 -8.18 -3.23
C GLY A 48 -10.17 -8.84 -2.58
N GLY A 49 -11.03 -9.40 -3.44
CA GLY A 49 -12.16 -10.19 -3.00
C GLY A 49 -12.09 -11.62 -3.50
N ASP A 50 -12.66 -12.53 -2.72
CA ASP A 50 -12.88 -13.92 -3.05
C ASP A 50 -14.40 -14.23 -3.02
N TRP A 51 -14.76 -15.51 -2.91
CA TRP A 51 -16.17 -15.90 -2.83
C TRP A 51 -16.86 -15.43 -1.54
N ASN A 52 -16.12 -15.22 -0.44
CA ASN A 52 -16.65 -14.81 0.86
C ASN A 52 -16.83 -13.29 0.97
N GLY A 53 -15.96 -12.51 0.34
CA GLY A 53 -15.99 -11.07 0.46
C GLY A 53 -14.68 -10.41 0.07
N ARG A 54 -14.49 -9.17 0.51
CA ARG A 54 -13.28 -8.38 0.28
C ARG A 54 -12.65 -7.99 1.61
N LYS A 55 -11.32 -7.97 1.65
CA LYS A 55 -10.54 -7.51 2.80
C LYS A 55 -9.67 -6.32 2.42
N ILE A 56 -9.64 -5.32 3.28
CA ILE A 56 -8.80 -4.14 3.12
C ILE A 56 -7.99 -3.97 4.41
N LEU A 57 -6.66 -4.02 4.28
CA LEU A 57 -5.77 -3.73 5.38
C LEU A 57 -5.51 -2.24 5.42
N ILE A 58 -5.61 -1.64 6.61
CA ILE A 58 -5.44 -0.20 6.82
C ILE A 58 -4.42 0.01 7.94
N LEU A 59 -3.51 0.97 7.76
CA LEU A 59 -2.62 1.47 8.80
C LEU A 59 -2.94 2.94 9.04
N SER A 60 -3.26 3.33 10.26
CA SER A 60 -3.67 4.70 10.59
C SER A 60 -3.03 5.23 11.89
N HIS A 61 -3.00 6.57 12.02
CA HIS A 61 -2.59 7.24 13.26
C HIS A 61 -3.73 7.46 14.26
N ARG A 62 -4.97 7.23 13.84
CA ARG A 62 -6.19 7.32 14.66
C ARG A 62 -7.11 6.13 14.39
N GLU A 63 -8.06 5.91 15.29
CA GLU A 63 -9.08 4.88 15.09
C GLU A 63 -10.03 5.25 13.93
N PRO A 64 -10.44 4.27 13.12
CA PRO A 64 -11.53 4.47 12.17
C PRO A 64 -12.86 4.66 12.92
N ILE A 65 -13.78 5.40 12.34
CA ILE A 65 -15.17 5.40 12.81
C ILE A 65 -15.82 4.04 12.51
N GLN A 66 -16.83 3.67 13.29
CA GLN A 66 -17.59 2.45 13.03
C GLN A 66 -18.27 2.52 11.66
N PRO A 67 -18.02 1.54 10.76
CA PRO A 67 -18.63 1.55 9.44
C PRO A 67 -20.12 1.23 9.51
N ARG A 68 -20.88 1.75 8.53
CA ARG A 68 -22.26 1.33 8.29
C ARG A 68 -22.37 -0.06 7.62
N HIS A 69 -21.33 -0.48 6.90
CA HIS A 69 -21.27 -1.71 6.12
C HIS A 69 -19.96 -2.44 6.38
N GLY A 70 -19.98 -3.76 6.52
CA GLY A 70 -18.82 -4.55 6.90
C GLY A 70 -18.42 -4.42 8.37
N ALA A 71 -17.31 -5.06 8.73
CA ALA A 71 -16.77 -5.11 10.08
C ALA A 71 -15.29 -4.73 10.10
N ILE A 72 -14.86 -4.09 11.18
CA ILE A 72 -13.47 -3.71 11.42
C ILE A 72 -12.91 -4.48 12.61
N ASP A 73 -11.68 -4.99 12.48
CA ASP A 73 -10.86 -5.50 13.58
C ASP A 73 -9.63 -4.58 13.71
N CYS A 74 -9.55 -3.85 14.82
CA CYS A 74 -8.49 -2.88 15.10
C CYS A 74 -7.49 -3.45 16.09
N ARG A 75 -6.19 -3.32 15.77
CA ARG A 75 -5.09 -3.73 16.65
C ARG A 75 -4.02 -2.67 16.68
N GLU A 76 -3.49 -2.40 17.86
CA GLU A 76 -2.30 -1.57 17.98
C GLU A 76 -1.10 -2.30 17.36
N VAL A 77 -0.29 -1.58 16.58
CA VAL A 77 0.99 -2.06 16.08
C VAL A 77 2.04 -1.79 17.17
N PRO A 78 2.60 -2.83 17.83
CA PRO A 78 3.59 -2.64 18.87
C PRO A 78 4.81 -1.89 18.34
N ALA A 79 5.42 -1.00 19.13
CA ALA A 79 6.62 -0.28 18.70
C ALA A 79 7.75 -1.22 18.27
N ALA A 80 7.93 -2.32 19.02
CA ALA A 80 8.91 -3.38 18.74
C ALA A 80 8.69 -4.11 17.41
N PHE A 81 7.52 -3.98 16.78
CA PHE A 81 7.26 -4.59 15.47
C PHE A 81 8.22 -4.08 14.39
N LEU A 82 8.73 -2.85 14.52
CA LEU A 82 9.62 -2.21 13.55
C LEU A 82 11.10 -2.25 13.97
N ASP A 83 11.44 -3.01 15.01
CA ASP A 83 12.80 -3.08 15.56
C ASP A 83 13.57 -4.34 15.11
N TRP A 84 12.95 -5.18 14.27
CA TRP A 84 13.65 -6.32 13.65
C TRP A 84 14.53 -5.87 12.49
N ASP A 85 15.58 -6.63 12.22
CA ASP A 85 16.50 -6.35 11.11
C ASP A 85 15.98 -6.86 9.76
N TYR A 86 15.20 -7.95 9.76
CA TYR A 86 14.76 -8.63 8.54
C TYR A 86 13.24 -8.80 8.48
N TYR A 87 12.69 -8.57 7.30
CA TYR A 87 11.27 -8.76 7.04
C TYR A 87 11.01 -9.43 5.69
N GLY A 88 10.01 -10.29 5.64
CA GLY A 88 9.25 -10.50 4.41
C GLY A 88 8.33 -9.30 4.18
N PHE A 89 8.15 -8.89 2.92
CA PHE A 89 7.29 -7.76 2.60
C PHE A 89 6.41 -8.00 1.37
N GLU A 90 5.29 -7.28 1.34
CA GLU A 90 4.47 -7.05 0.14
C GLU A 90 4.14 -5.56 0.05
N VAL A 91 4.25 -4.97 -1.14
CA VAL A 91 3.79 -3.60 -1.39
C VAL A 91 3.29 -3.42 -2.82
N VAL A 92 2.13 -2.76 -2.94
CA VAL A 92 1.57 -2.35 -4.23
C VAL A 92 1.98 -0.91 -4.51
N LEU A 93 2.57 -0.65 -5.68
CA LEU A 93 3.08 0.68 -6.06
C LEU A 93 2.58 1.13 -7.43
N ASN A 94 2.60 2.44 -7.63
CA ASN A 94 2.55 3.09 -8.94
C ASN A 94 3.97 3.50 -9.36
N PRO A 95 4.70 2.65 -10.11
CA PRO A 95 6.11 2.83 -10.38
C PRO A 95 6.28 3.85 -11.50
N VAL A 96 6.87 4.98 -11.17
CA VAL A 96 7.15 6.06 -12.12
C VAL A 96 8.59 6.53 -12.00
N ARG A 97 9.15 6.97 -13.12
CA ARG A 97 10.40 7.72 -13.18
C ARG A 97 10.15 9.10 -13.74
N ARG A 98 10.98 10.07 -13.35
CA ARG A 98 10.93 11.41 -13.95
C ARG A 98 11.79 11.40 -15.20
N ASP A 99 11.21 11.79 -16.32
CA ASP A 99 11.95 11.99 -17.55
C ASP A 99 12.86 13.22 -17.43
N ASN A 100 14.10 13.12 -17.89
CA ASN A 100 15.08 14.19 -17.70
C ASN A 100 14.82 15.38 -18.62
N ALA A 101 14.39 15.14 -19.86
CA ALA A 101 14.14 16.19 -20.85
C ALA A 101 12.82 16.92 -20.56
N SER A 102 11.71 16.19 -20.47
CA SER A 102 10.37 16.76 -20.31
C SER A 102 9.98 17.06 -18.86
N ARG A 103 10.73 16.54 -17.88
CA ARG A 103 10.42 16.58 -16.43
C ARG A 103 9.09 15.91 -16.06
N LYS A 104 8.41 15.26 -17.02
CA LYS A 104 7.15 14.54 -16.82
C LYS A 104 7.41 13.22 -16.10
N LEU A 105 6.38 12.73 -15.42
CA LEU A 105 6.41 11.40 -14.84
C LEU A 105 6.00 10.39 -15.91
N ILE A 106 6.84 9.40 -16.11
CA ILE A 106 6.59 8.31 -17.05
C ILE A 106 6.53 6.99 -16.27
N PRO A 107 5.58 6.10 -16.63
CA PRO A 107 5.49 4.78 -15.99
C PRO A 107 6.74 3.95 -16.26
N VAL A 108 7.17 3.19 -15.25
CA VAL A 108 8.15 2.11 -15.45
C VAL A 108 7.39 0.89 -15.96
N ARG A 109 7.86 0.32 -17.07
CA ARG A 109 7.20 -0.81 -17.76
C ARG A 109 8.18 -1.96 -17.92
N GLY A 110 7.66 -3.19 -17.87
CA GLY A 110 8.45 -4.41 -17.96
C GLY A 110 8.96 -4.86 -16.59
N ARG A 111 8.95 -6.18 -16.37
CA ARG A 111 9.26 -6.80 -15.09
C ARG A 111 10.68 -6.47 -14.61
N GLU A 112 11.67 -6.58 -15.49
CA GLU A 112 13.08 -6.30 -15.19
C GLU A 112 13.29 -4.85 -14.78
N ASN A 113 12.78 -3.90 -15.57
CA ASN A 113 12.86 -2.47 -15.23
C ASN A 113 12.18 -2.14 -13.90
N LEU A 114 11.07 -2.83 -13.56
CA LEU A 114 10.40 -2.66 -12.27
C LEU A 114 11.24 -3.18 -11.12
N HIS A 115 11.87 -4.35 -11.30
CA HIS A 115 12.78 -4.96 -10.35
C HIS A 115 13.95 -4.01 -10.04
N GLU A 116 14.68 -3.56 -11.08
CA GLU A 116 15.77 -2.59 -10.94
C GLU A 116 15.32 -1.27 -10.30
N TRP A 117 14.15 -0.76 -10.71
CA TRP A 117 13.60 0.47 -10.16
C TRP A 117 13.35 0.36 -8.66
N PHE A 118 12.83 -0.78 -8.19
CA PHE A 118 12.55 -0.97 -6.76
C PHE A 118 13.84 -1.17 -5.96
N LEU A 119 14.78 -1.98 -6.46
CA LEU A 119 16.10 -2.14 -5.83
C LEU A 119 16.83 -0.81 -5.66
N LYS A 120 16.81 0.05 -6.70
CA LYS A 120 17.42 1.38 -6.64
C LYS A 120 16.74 2.33 -5.65
N LYS A 121 15.43 2.16 -5.43
CA LYS A 121 14.63 3.00 -4.52
C LYS A 121 14.80 2.61 -3.07
N ALA A 122 14.93 1.31 -2.78
CA ALA A 122 14.88 0.74 -1.45
C ALA A 122 15.83 1.42 -0.45
N PRO A 123 17.12 1.66 -0.75
CA PRO A 123 18.04 2.25 0.24
C PRO A 123 17.58 3.62 0.75
N GLY A 124 17.01 4.45 -0.13
CA GLY A 124 16.44 5.76 0.25
C GLY A 124 15.15 5.67 1.08
N LEU A 125 14.60 4.46 1.25
CA LEU A 125 13.45 4.15 2.09
C LEU A 125 13.87 3.53 3.43
N GLY A 126 15.17 3.32 3.65
CA GLY A 126 15.74 2.80 4.90
C GLY A 126 15.98 1.29 4.94
N PHE A 127 15.88 0.60 3.80
CA PHE A 127 16.13 -0.83 3.71
C PHE A 127 16.80 -1.21 2.39
N GLU A 128 17.45 -2.36 2.36
CA GLU A 128 17.84 -3.02 1.12
C GLU A 128 16.95 -4.24 0.88
N VAL A 129 16.80 -4.64 -0.37
CA VAL A 129 15.99 -5.79 -0.77
C VAL A 129 16.93 -6.88 -1.24
N GLU A 130 16.71 -8.11 -0.78
CA GLU A 130 17.46 -9.27 -1.27
C GLU A 130 17.07 -9.54 -2.73
N PRO A 131 17.97 -9.34 -3.72
CA PRO A 131 17.58 -9.29 -5.13
C PRO A 131 16.93 -10.58 -5.65
N HIS A 132 17.40 -11.74 -5.17
CA HIS A 132 16.90 -13.06 -5.57
C HIS A 132 15.51 -13.38 -4.98
N SER A 133 15.15 -12.73 -3.88
CA SER A 133 13.82 -12.87 -3.27
C SER A 133 12.74 -12.02 -3.95
N LEU A 134 13.16 -10.97 -4.69
CA LEU A 134 12.26 -9.95 -5.20
C LEU A 134 11.45 -10.45 -6.39
N GLN A 135 10.14 -10.58 -6.18
CA GLN A 135 9.16 -10.92 -7.18
C GLN A 135 8.32 -9.69 -7.54
N VAL A 136 8.04 -9.54 -8.84
CA VAL A 136 7.14 -8.50 -9.37
C VAL A 136 5.96 -9.17 -10.05
N SER A 137 4.77 -8.92 -9.51
CA SER A 137 3.51 -9.52 -9.95
C SER A 137 2.40 -8.48 -10.08
N ARG A 138 1.22 -8.92 -10.56
CA ARG A 138 0.00 -8.08 -10.71
C ARG A 138 0.29 -6.73 -11.37
N MET A 139 1.05 -6.77 -12.47
CA MET A 139 1.37 -5.58 -13.26
C MET A 139 0.16 -5.20 -14.10
N GLY A 140 -0.16 -3.91 -14.16
CA GLY A 140 -1.31 -3.47 -14.95
C GLY A 140 -1.58 -1.99 -14.86
N VAL A 141 -2.79 -1.63 -15.29
CA VAL A 141 -3.32 -0.27 -15.21
C VAL A 141 -4.67 -0.34 -14.53
N GLU A 142 -4.77 0.35 -13.39
CA GLU A 142 -6.04 0.57 -12.70
C GLU A 142 -6.69 1.82 -13.28
N ALA A 143 -7.85 1.66 -13.92
CA ALA A 143 -8.61 2.74 -14.52
C ALA A 143 -9.91 2.99 -13.73
N TYR A 144 -10.26 4.26 -13.54
CA TYR A 144 -11.51 4.65 -12.90
C TYR A 144 -12.01 5.97 -13.48
N ALA A 145 -13.34 6.14 -13.49
CA ALA A 145 -13.96 7.38 -13.87
C ALA A 145 -14.15 8.28 -12.64
N LYS A 146 -13.75 9.54 -12.75
CA LYS A 146 -14.11 10.59 -11.78
C LYS A 146 -14.58 11.81 -12.56
N ASP A 147 -15.78 12.28 -12.23
CA ASP A 147 -16.40 13.46 -12.85
C ASP A 147 -16.42 13.37 -14.39
N GLY A 148 -16.80 12.20 -14.91
CA GLY A 148 -16.82 11.89 -16.36
C GLY A 148 -15.45 11.72 -17.02
N THR A 149 -14.34 11.95 -16.28
CA THR A 149 -12.98 11.83 -16.81
C THR A 149 -12.35 10.52 -16.38
N MET A 150 -11.86 9.74 -17.35
CA MET A 150 -11.08 8.53 -17.07
C MET A 150 -9.69 8.89 -16.55
N ARG A 151 -9.31 8.29 -15.41
CA ARG A 151 -7.99 8.42 -14.80
C ARG A 151 -7.39 7.04 -14.63
N THR A 152 -6.06 6.97 -14.70
CA THR A 152 -5.32 5.71 -14.66
C THR A 152 -4.14 5.78 -13.71
N HIS A 153 -3.92 4.70 -12.95
CA HIS A 153 -2.68 4.46 -12.21
C HIS A 153 -2.02 3.20 -12.76
N ASN A 154 -0.71 3.24 -13.00
CA ASN A 154 0.02 2.00 -13.23
C ASN A 154 0.15 1.29 -11.89
N THR A 155 0.13 -0.03 -11.91
CA THR A 155 0.26 -0.85 -10.72
C THR A 155 1.29 -1.94 -10.92
N ALA A 156 2.04 -2.22 -9.86
CA ALA A 156 2.87 -3.42 -9.72
C ALA A 156 2.93 -3.80 -8.24
N THR A 157 2.85 -5.10 -7.96
CA THR A 157 3.04 -5.65 -6.62
C THR A 157 4.45 -6.20 -6.49
N PHE A 158 5.17 -5.73 -5.48
CA PHE A 158 6.51 -6.17 -5.12
C PHE A 158 6.42 -7.04 -3.87
N ILE A 159 6.97 -8.24 -3.93
CA ILE A 159 7.03 -9.19 -2.81
C ILE A 159 8.49 -9.64 -2.68
N GLY A 160 9.00 -9.74 -1.47
CA GLY A 160 10.36 -10.25 -1.26
C GLY A 160 10.77 -10.17 0.19
N LYS A 161 12.08 -10.19 0.42
CA LYS A 161 12.70 -10.02 1.72
C LYS A 161 13.54 -8.75 1.72
N LEU A 162 13.54 -8.05 2.84
CA LEU A 162 14.32 -6.83 3.04
C LEU A 162 15.13 -6.91 4.33
N ARG A 163 16.23 -6.17 4.36
CA ARG A 163 17.06 -5.90 5.54
C ARG A 163 17.02 -4.41 5.83
N VAL A 164 16.73 -4.03 7.07
CA VAL A 164 16.75 -2.63 7.51
C VAL A 164 18.19 -2.14 7.55
N ILE A 165 18.43 -0.96 6.97
CA ILE A 165 19.76 -0.32 6.93
C ILE A 165 19.75 1.07 7.57
N ASP A 166 18.58 1.71 7.64
CA ASP A 166 18.34 2.95 8.39
C ASP A 166 16.97 2.84 9.08
N PRO A 167 16.95 2.52 10.39
CA PRO A 167 15.71 2.34 11.15
C PRO A 167 14.80 3.57 11.15
N ASN A 168 15.34 4.79 11.10
CA ASN A 168 14.55 6.01 11.13
C ASN A 168 13.86 6.24 9.78
N ALA A 169 14.60 6.09 8.68
CA ALA A 169 14.02 6.16 7.34
C ALA A 169 13.01 5.03 7.11
N PHE A 170 13.27 3.82 7.62
CA PHE A 170 12.37 2.68 7.54
C PHE A 170 11.05 2.93 8.27
N LYS A 171 11.11 3.33 9.56
CA LYS A 171 9.92 3.65 10.36
C LYS A 171 9.09 4.76 9.72
N LYS A 172 9.75 5.78 9.16
CA LYS A 172 9.08 6.85 8.41
C LYS A 172 8.41 6.32 7.13
N SER A 173 9.09 5.49 6.35
CA SER A 173 8.56 4.89 5.13
C SER A 173 7.36 3.98 5.41
N PHE A 174 7.39 3.22 6.50
CA PHE A 174 6.27 2.40 6.95
C PHE A 174 5.05 3.25 7.33
N ALA A 175 5.24 4.28 8.18
CA ALA A 175 4.15 5.12 8.67
C ALA A 175 3.54 6.03 7.58
N GLN A 176 4.38 6.60 6.71
CA GLN A 176 3.93 7.58 5.70
C GLN A 176 3.62 6.93 4.35
N GLY A 177 4.06 5.69 4.16
CA GLY A 177 3.95 4.91 2.94
C GLY A 177 4.96 5.31 1.89
N ILE A 178 5.15 4.42 0.92
CA ILE A 178 6.16 4.57 -0.12
C ILE A 178 5.53 4.88 -1.48
N GLY A 179 6.23 5.63 -2.34
CA GLY A 179 5.77 5.91 -3.70
C GLY A 179 4.59 6.91 -3.81
N ARG A 180 3.88 6.84 -4.94
CA ARG A 180 2.77 7.76 -5.30
C ARG A 180 1.42 7.06 -5.21
N ALA A 181 0.36 7.84 -5.43
CA ALA A 181 -1.03 7.37 -5.47
C ALA A 181 -1.52 6.72 -4.17
N LYS A 182 -0.95 7.09 -3.02
CA LYS A 182 -1.25 6.47 -1.72
C LYS A 182 -2.74 6.53 -1.31
N ALA A 183 -3.47 7.53 -1.82
CA ALA A 183 -4.92 7.64 -1.64
C ALA A 183 -5.73 6.50 -2.31
N PHE A 184 -5.12 5.74 -3.22
CA PHE A 184 -5.76 4.70 -4.03
C PHE A 184 -5.25 3.29 -3.69
N GLY A 185 -4.80 3.06 -2.46
CA GLY A 185 -4.39 1.72 -2.00
C GLY A 185 -2.94 1.34 -2.30
N PHE A 186 -2.12 2.33 -2.66
CA PHE A 186 -0.69 2.14 -2.95
C PHE A 186 0.18 2.54 -1.76
N GLY A 187 1.36 1.94 -1.65
CA GLY A 187 2.42 2.41 -0.76
C GLY A 187 2.36 1.93 0.67
N LEU A 188 1.38 1.13 1.07
CA LEU A 188 1.40 0.45 2.37
C LEU A 188 2.40 -0.71 2.31
N LEU A 189 3.50 -0.59 3.06
CA LEU A 189 4.49 -1.64 3.22
C LEU A 189 3.97 -2.67 4.23
N GLN A 190 3.57 -3.84 3.74
CA GLN A 190 3.07 -4.94 4.57
C GLN A 190 4.26 -5.80 4.97
N LEU A 191 4.43 -6.06 6.27
CA LEU A 191 5.65 -6.67 6.82
C LEU A 191 5.35 -7.93 7.62
N VAL A 192 6.29 -8.87 7.58
CA VAL A 192 6.35 -10.06 8.43
C VAL A 192 7.78 -10.18 8.98
N PRO A 193 8.00 -10.06 10.31
CA PRO A 193 9.33 -10.18 10.90
C PRO A 193 9.96 -11.56 10.67
N LEU A 194 11.29 -11.61 10.48
CA LEU A 194 12.07 -12.84 10.27
C LEU A 194 13.19 -12.97 11.30
N THR A 195 13.43 -14.18 11.82
CA THR A 195 14.33 -14.50 12.96
C THR A 195 15.84 -14.58 12.66
N SER A 196 16.34 -14.00 11.56
CA SER A 196 17.74 -13.96 11.06
C SER A 196 18.10 -14.96 9.94
N ASP A 197 18.95 -14.42 9.05
CA ASP A 197 19.59 -14.87 7.80
C ASP A 197 18.92 -15.93 6.89
N ILE A 198 18.64 -15.43 5.70
CA ILE A 198 18.16 -16.14 4.54
C ILE A 198 19.40 -16.77 3.89
N GLN A 199 19.55 -18.09 4.05
CA GLN A 199 20.27 -18.90 3.07
C GLN A 199 19.40 -19.08 1.82
#